data_AF-W4SL56-F1
#
_entry.id   AF-W4SL56-F1
#
_cell.length_a   1.000
_cell.length_b   1.000
_cell.length_c   1.000
_cell.angle_alpha   90.00
_cell.angle_beta   90.00
_cell.angle_gamma   90.00
#
_symmetry.space_group_name_H-M   'P 1'
#
loop_
_entity.id
_entity.type
_entity.pdbx_description
1 polymer ?
#
loop_
_entity_poly.entity_id
_entity_poly.type
_entity_poly.pdbx_seq_one_letter_code
_entity_poly.pdbx_strand_id
1 'polypeptide(L)'
;MSPQAKQHAGIASAMPESAMEVANELVCSGTTDDFLIMNRLRALLTATYRIAWPALLLMLGGTSQAAAQTEEDGRYWLSVYAQGKLPVENLYWSMDVHPRWREEGEQFDQLILRPAVFYRFTPKASVWMGYDTIISHPAGQSSNRENRWWGQFQYQFDPIANITITSRTRLEQRHREGFSDEGYRVRQMIRAVRPSALSAQLSWVAFNELFVNLDQTDWGARRGLDQNRVFVGINWKFNDIANVDVGYLNQFANTSTVDRENHVLMTTFRFNF
;
A
#
# COMPACT_ATOMS: atom_id res chain seq x y z
N MET A 1 -26.21 -61.27 19.50
CA MET A 1 -27.53 -61.06 18.85
C MET A 1 -27.86 -59.57 18.92
N SER A 2 -27.90 -58.90 17.75
CA SER A 2 -28.63 -57.64 17.50
C SER A 2 -30.15 -57.91 17.58
N PRO A 3 -31.10 -56.98 17.89
CA PRO A 3 -31.34 -55.65 17.28
C PRO A 3 -31.72 -54.53 18.29
N GLN A 4 -31.62 -53.21 18.05
CA GLN A 4 -32.08 -52.25 17.02
C GLN A 4 -33.53 -51.69 17.18
N ALA A 5 -33.65 -50.35 16.99
CA ALA A 5 -34.82 -49.50 16.61
C ALA A 5 -35.76 -48.96 17.72
N LYS A 6 -35.84 -47.62 17.96
CA LYS A 6 -36.69 -46.53 17.35
C LYS A 6 -38.19 -46.67 17.76
N GLN A 7 -39.00 -45.66 18.15
CA GLN A 7 -39.25 -44.31 17.57
C GLN A 7 -40.35 -43.54 18.38
N HIS A 8 -40.39 -42.19 18.28
CA HIS A 8 -41.54 -41.23 18.39
C HIS A 8 -42.35 -41.11 19.71
N ALA A 9 -43.10 -40.05 20.03
CA ALA A 9 -43.09 -38.59 19.83
C ALA A 9 -44.26 -38.01 20.67
N GLY A 10 -44.08 -36.85 21.30
CA GLY A 10 -45.14 -35.84 21.49
C GLY A 10 -46.08 -35.87 22.72
N ILE A 11 -46.19 -34.66 23.29
CA ILE A 11 -47.35 -33.97 23.91
C ILE A 11 -47.27 -33.69 25.44
N ALA A 12 -47.46 -32.39 25.71
CA ALA A 12 -47.41 -31.57 26.92
C ALA A 12 -48.17 -32.08 28.17
N SER A 13 -47.69 -31.72 29.37
CA SER A 13 -48.26 -30.60 30.17
C SER A 13 -47.52 -30.36 31.50
N ALA A 14 -47.63 -29.12 31.98
CA ALA A 14 -47.51 -28.64 33.37
C ALA A 14 -46.11 -28.47 34.01
N MET A 15 -45.71 -27.20 34.20
CA MET A 15 -44.74 -26.73 35.21
C MET A 15 -45.40 -25.65 36.08
N PRO A 16 -45.06 -25.56 37.38
CA PRO A 16 -45.77 -24.70 38.33
C PRO A 16 -45.15 -23.30 38.47
N GLU A 17 -46.09 -22.39 38.66
CA GLU A 17 -46.09 -21.04 39.22
C GLU A 17 -45.09 -20.83 40.40
N SER A 18 -43.99 -20.10 40.18
CA SER A 18 -43.22 -19.42 41.26
C SER A 18 -42.06 -18.52 40.79
N ALA A 19 -41.90 -18.24 39.49
CA ALA A 19 -40.84 -17.37 38.98
C ALA A 19 -41.34 -16.16 38.17
N MET A 20 -42.61 -15.77 38.36
CA MET A 20 -43.26 -14.69 37.61
C MET A 20 -43.47 -13.39 38.43
N GLU A 21 -43.06 -13.36 39.70
CA GLU A 21 -43.39 -12.24 40.60
C GLU A 21 -42.21 -11.32 40.94
N VAL A 22 -41.00 -11.59 40.43
CA VAL A 22 -39.83 -10.69 40.60
C VAL A 22 -39.46 -9.96 39.30
N ALA A 23 -40.11 -10.27 38.18
CA ALA A 23 -39.91 -9.57 36.91
C ALA A 23 -40.86 -8.38 36.70
N ASN A 24 -41.82 -8.16 37.61
CA ASN A 24 -42.92 -7.21 37.40
C ASN A 24 -42.74 -5.83 38.04
N GLU A 25 -41.53 -5.50 38.53
CA GLU A 25 -41.25 -4.20 39.15
C GLU A 25 -40.10 -3.39 38.49
N LEU A 26 -39.62 -3.81 37.31
CA LEU A 26 -38.67 -3.03 36.51
C LEU A 26 -39.20 -2.63 35.12
N VAL A 27 -40.49 -2.85 34.88
CA VAL A 27 -41.21 -2.39 33.68
C VAL A 27 -42.00 -1.12 34.01
N CYS A 28 -41.31 -0.08 34.47
CA CYS A 28 -41.92 1.25 34.66
C CYS A 28 -40.89 2.39 34.55
N SER A 29 -40.20 2.51 33.41
CA SER A 29 -39.79 3.83 32.86
C SER A 29 -39.22 3.69 31.44
N GLY A 30 -40.10 3.45 30.46
CA GLY A 30 -39.74 3.54 29.05
C GLY A 30 -40.91 4.18 28.33
N THR A 31 -40.94 5.50 28.30
CA THR A 31 -41.99 6.28 27.65
C THR A 31 -42.08 5.91 26.17
N THR A 32 -43.31 5.78 25.70
CA THR A 32 -43.73 5.43 24.32
C THR A 32 -43.13 6.32 23.23
N ASP A 33 -42.44 7.40 23.62
CA ASP A 33 -41.73 8.33 22.75
C ASP A 33 -40.42 7.78 22.18
N ASP A 34 -39.68 6.93 22.92
CA ASP A 34 -38.35 6.46 22.47
C ASP A 34 -38.42 5.50 21.27
N PHE A 35 -39.47 4.69 21.20
CA PHE A 35 -39.69 3.78 20.06
C PHE A 35 -40.17 4.54 18.81
N LEU A 36 -40.93 5.62 19.00
CA LEU A 36 -41.39 6.50 17.92
C LEU A 36 -40.24 7.33 17.35
N ILE A 37 -39.32 7.79 18.21
CA ILE A 37 -38.13 8.56 17.83
C ILE A 37 -37.17 7.68 17.02
N MET A 38 -36.90 6.45 17.45
CA MET A 38 -36.00 5.54 16.70
C MET A 38 -36.56 5.13 15.32
N ASN A 39 -37.87 4.92 15.18
CA ASN A 39 -38.47 4.61 13.88
C ASN A 39 -38.56 5.83 12.95
N ARG A 40 -38.74 7.05 13.49
CA ARG A 40 -38.66 8.28 12.70
C ARG A 40 -37.23 8.61 12.25
N LEU A 41 -36.22 8.29 13.06
CA LEU A 41 -34.80 8.42 12.67
C LEU A 41 -34.40 7.45 11.55
N ARG A 42 -34.89 6.20 11.57
CA ARG A 42 -34.67 5.24 10.47
C ARG A 42 -35.38 5.64 9.17
N ALA A 43 -36.56 6.23 9.25
CA ALA A 43 -37.31 6.72 8.10
C ALA A 43 -36.73 8.03 7.49
N LEU A 44 -36.16 8.91 8.33
CA LEU A 44 -35.47 10.14 7.87
C LEU A 44 -34.11 9.85 7.22
N LEU A 45 -33.39 8.82 7.68
CA LEU A 45 -32.10 8.41 7.10
C LEU A 45 -32.23 7.66 5.75
N THR A 46 -33.40 7.07 5.46
CA THR A 46 -33.65 6.41 4.16
C THR A 46 -34.30 7.32 3.12
N ALA A 47 -34.85 8.48 3.53
CA ALA A 47 -35.51 9.43 2.62
C ALA A 47 -34.58 10.50 2.04
N THR A 48 -33.43 10.81 2.65
CA THR A 48 -32.44 11.77 2.11
C THR A 48 -31.48 11.17 1.08
N TYR A 49 -31.43 9.84 0.95
CA TYR A 49 -30.56 9.15 -0.02
C TYR A 49 -31.16 8.94 -1.42
N ARG A 50 -32.40 9.39 -1.68
CA ARG A 50 -33.10 9.10 -2.95
C ARG A 50 -33.31 10.28 -3.90
N ILE A 51 -32.89 11.49 -3.54
CA ILE A 51 -33.08 12.67 -4.42
C ILE A 51 -31.78 13.47 -4.62
N ALA A 52 -30.70 13.20 -3.87
CA ALA A 52 -29.41 13.85 -4.09
C ALA A 52 -28.57 13.23 -5.23
N TRP A 53 -28.95 12.07 -5.76
CA TRP A 53 -28.16 11.35 -6.76
C TRP A 53 -28.36 11.78 -8.22
N PRO A 54 -29.51 12.31 -8.70
CA PRO A 54 -29.63 12.70 -10.10
C PRO A 54 -29.02 14.07 -10.41
N ALA A 55 -28.91 14.97 -9.43
CA ALA A 55 -28.42 16.34 -9.66
C ALA A 55 -26.89 16.44 -9.77
N LEU A 56 -26.15 15.55 -9.10
CA LEU A 56 -24.68 15.50 -9.20
C LEU A 56 -24.21 14.84 -10.52
N LEU A 57 -25.06 14.01 -11.14
CA LEU A 57 -24.78 13.34 -12.42
C LEU A 57 -24.97 14.24 -13.64
N LEU A 58 -25.60 15.41 -13.51
CA LEU A 58 -25.88 16.35 -14.60
C LEU A 58 -24.93 17.56 -14.66
N MET A 59 -24.00 17.72 -13.71
CA MET A 59 -22.91 18.72 -13.78
C MET A 59 -21.59 18.18 -14.36
N LEU A 60 -21.56 16.92 -14.80
CA LEU A 60 -20.41 16.32 -15.52
C LEU A 60 -20.42 16.64 -17.03
N GLY A 61 -21.31 17.53 -17.48
CA GLY A 61 -21.36 18.00 -18.85
C GLY A 61 -20.25 19.00 -19.16
N GLY A 62 -19.19 18.52 -19.81
CA GLY A 62 -18.43 19.33 -20.77
C GLY A 62 -17.24 20.11 -20.23
N THR A 63 -16.28 19.45 -19.60
CA THR A 63 -14.88 19.86 -19.78
C THR A 63 -14.32 19.04 -20.92
N SER A 64 -14.16 19.64 -22.10
CA SER A 64 -13.21 19.14 -23.09
C SER A 64 -11.84 19.22 -22.44
N GLN A 65 -11.44 18.15 -21.74
CA GLN A 65 -10.04 17.94 -21.44
C GLN A 65 -9.36 17.83 -22.80
N ALA A 66 -8.58 18.86 -23.13
CA ALA A 66 -7.47 18.66 -24.04
C ALA A 66 -6.64 17.53 -23.43
N ALA A 67 -6.81 16.31 -23.93
CA ALA A 67 -5.98 15.20 -23.55
C ALA A 67 -4.59 15.53 -24.07
N ALA A 68 -3.75 16.10 -23.22
CA ALA A 68 -2.32 15.92 -23.39
C ALA A 68 -2.13 14.40 -23.48
N GLN A 69 -1.63 13.94 -24.62
CA GLN A 69 -1.57 12.51 -24.92
C GLN A 69 -0.54 11.88 -23.98
N THR A 70 -0.98 11.33 -22.86
CA THR A 70 -0.11 10.57 -21.94
C THR A 70 0.49 9.39 -22.70
N GLU A 71 1.80 9.21 -22.61
CA GLU A 71 2.45 8.02 -23.15
C GLU A 71 2.27 6.85 -22.18
N GLU A 72 1.79 5.72 -22.68
CA GLU A 72 1.65 4.48 -21.91
C GLU A 72 2.72 3.46 -22.32
N ASP A 73 3.31 2.77 -21.35
CA ASP A 73 4.34 1.73 -21.57
C ASP A 73 4.16 0.56 -20.57
N GLY A 74 4.15 -0.67 -21.09
CA GLY A 74 4.17 -1.89 -20.29
C GLY A 74 5.57 -2.19 -19.78
N ARG A 75 5.74 -2.47 -18.49
CA ARG A 75 7.06 -2.68 -17.88
C ARG A 75 7.11 -3.88 -16.95
N TYR A 76 8.31 -4.43 -16.77
CA TYR A 76 8.57 -5.47 -15.77
C TYR A 76 9.65 -5.02 -14.81
N TRP A 77 9.34 -5.00 -13.51
CA TRP A 77 10.28 -4.64 -12.45
C TRP A 77 10.49 -5.81 -11.50
N LEU A 78 11.73 -6.30 -11.46
CA LEU A 78 12.17 -7.26 -10.46
C LEU A 78 12.94 -6.52 -9.37
N SER A 79 12.73 -6.93 -8.12
CA SER A 79 13.49 -6.44 -6.98
C SER A 79 13.89 -7.60 -6.08
N VAL A 80 15.15 -7.62 -5.67
CA VAL A 80 15.67 -8.56 -4.68
C VAL A 80 16.20 -7.76 -3.51
N TYR A 81 15.56 -7.91 -2.35
CA TYR A 81 15.95 -7.26 -1.10
C TYR A 81 16.53 -8.31 -0.17
N ALA A 82 17.70 -8.03 0.38
CA ALA A 82 18.31 -8.82 1.44
C ALA A 82 18.70 -7.89 2.60
N GLN A 83 18.43 -8.32 3.83
CA GLN A 83 18.89 -7.61 5.02
C GLN A 83 19.22 -8.58 6.14
N GLY A 84 20.07 -8.16 7.07
CA GLY A 84 20.41 -8.97 8.22
C GLY A 84 21.00 -8.17 9.37
N LYS A 85 21.12 -8.81 10.53
CA LYS A 85 21.74 -8.20 11.73
C LYS A 85 23.25 -8.03 11.55
N LEU A 86 23.78 -6.93 12.05
CA LEU A 86 25.21 -6.73 12.25
C LEU A 86 25.62 -7.11 13.68
N PRO A 87 26.92 -7.31 13.98
CA PRO A 87 27.42 -7.62 15.33
C PRO A 87 27.29 -6.49 16.36
N VAL A 88 26.53 -5.44 16.05
CA VAL A 88 26.28 -4.28 16.91
C VAL A 88 24.79 -4.24 17.21
N GLU A 89 24.44 -3.95 18.47
CA GLU A 89 23.05 -3.95 18.91
C GLU A 89 22.18 -3.03 18.06
N ASN A 90 21.03 -3.54 17.63
CA ASN A 90 20.03 -2.82 16.84
C ASN A 90 20.51 -2.28 15.48
N LEU A 91 21.69 -2.68 15.03
CA LEU A 91 22.27 -2.31 13.74
C LEU A 91 22.12 -3.44 12.73
N TYR A 92 21.78 -3.07 11.50
CA TYR A 92 21.47 -4.01 10.43
C TYR A 92 22.07 -3.52 9.11
N TRP A 93 22.37 -4.47 8.23
CA TRP A 93 22.75 -4.20 6.84
C TRP A 93 21.56 -4.49 5.92
N SER A 94 21.56 -3.86 4.75
CA SER A 94 20.60 -4.11 3.67
C SER A 94 21.26 -3.95 2.31
N MET A 95 20.84 -4.77 1.35
CA MET A 95 21.23 -4.69 -0.05
C MET A 95 20.00 -4.94 -0.93
N ASP A 96 19.73 -3.99 -1.83
CA ASP A 96 18.67 -4.13 -2.82
C ASP A 96 19.25 -4.12 -4.23
N VAL A 97 18.72 -4.98 -5.10
CA VAL A 97 19.03 -5.04 -6.53
C VAL A 97 17.72 -4.94 -7.31
N HIS A 98 17.62 -3.97 -8.23
CA HIS A 98 16.43 -3.75 -9.05
C HIS A 98 16.78 -3.64 -10.54
N PRO A 99 16.77 -4.76 -11.29
CA PRO A 99 16.72 -4.70 -12.74
C PRO A 99 15.29 -4.36 -13.19
N ARG A 100 15.19 -3.56 -14.24
CA ARG A 100 13.93 -3.11 -14.83
C ARG A 100 13.98 -3.25 -16.34
N TRP A 101 12.83 -3.59 -16.91
CA TRP A 101 12.62 -3.68 -18.34
C TRP A 101 11.44 -2.80 -18.76
N ARG A 102 11.50 -2.34 -20.01
CA ARG A 102 10.50 -1.52 -20.71
C ARG A 102 10.04 -2.23 -21.98
N GLU A 103 9.07 -1.65 -22.71
CA GLU A 103 8.53 -2.25 -23.95
C GLU A 103 8.09 -3.69 -23.68
N GLU A 104 7.14 -3.83 -22.76
CA GLU A 104 6.52 -5.11 -22.38
C GLU A 104 7.52 -6.15 -21.83
N GLY A 105 8.70 -5.69 -21.41
CA GLY A 105 9.75 -6.54 -20.86
C GLY A 105 10.84 -6.93 -21.88
N GLU A 106 10.75 -6.47 -23.13
CA GLU A 106 11.68 -6.85 -24.19
C GLU A 106 13.05 -6.19 -24.04
N GLN A 107 13.08 -4.98 -23.47
CA GLN A 107 14.29 -4.17 -23.43
C GLN A 107 14.72 -3.86 -21.99
N PHE A 108 16.00 -4.06 -21.71
CA PHE A 108 16.58 -3.68 -20.42
C PHE A 108 16.62 -2.16 -20.29
N ASP A 109 16.06 -1.64 -19.19
CA ASP A 109 15.85 -0.20 -18.98
C ASP A 109 16.80 0.36 -17.93
N GLN A 110 16.90 -0.30 -16.77
CA GLN A 110 17.63 0.26 -15.64
C GLN A 110 18.11 -0.83 -14.67
N LEU A 111 19.32 -0.67 -14.14
CA LEU A 111 19.81 -1.39 -12.96
C LEU A 111 19.92 -0.43 -11.78
N ILE A 112 19.41 -0.81 -10.62
CA ILE A 112 19.63 -0.11 -9.35
C ILE A 112 20.32 -1.05 -8.39
N LEU A 113 21.44 -0.61 -7.81
CA LEU A 113 22.14 -1.26 -6.70
C LEU A 113 22.06 -0.34 -5.49
N ARG A 114 21.59 -0.85 -4.35
CA ARG A 114 21.36 -0.06 -3.14
C ARG A 114 21.85 -0.79 -1.89
N PRO A 115 23.12 -0.66 -1.52
CA PRO A 115 23.58 -0.98 -0.17
C PRO A 115 23.10 0.07 0.84
N ALA A 116 22.80 -0.38 2.06
CA ALA A 116 22.41 0.48 3.17
C ALA A 116 22.75 -0.13 4.52
N VAL A 117 22.80 0.73 5.53
CA VAL A 117 22.76 0.36 6.94
C VAL A 117 21.57 1.02 7.61
N PHE A 118 21.03 0.38 8.63
CA PHE A 118 19.96 0.98 9.41
C PHE A 118 20.02 0.59 10.87
N TYR A 119 19.54 1.51 11.70
CA TYR A 119 19.45 1.36 13.14
C TYR A 119 17.99 1.36 13.58
N ARG A 120 17.60 0.38 14.40
CA ARG A 120 16.26 0.28 14.99
C ARG A 120 16.28 0.83 16.41
N PHE A 121 15.84 2.07 16.60
CA PHE A 121 15.73 2.66 17.93
C PHE A 121 14.51 2.12 18.70
N THR A 122 13.48 1.62 18.01
CA THR A 122 12.39 0.83 18.61
C THR A 122 11.99 -0.33 17.69
N PRO A 123 11.18 -1.30 18.16
CA PRO A 123 10.62 -2.34 17.28
C PRO A 123 9.79 -1.79 16.10
N LYS A 124 9.30 -0.55 16.20
CA LYS A 124 8.43 0.09 15.21
C LYS A 124 9.17 1.05 14.29
N ALA A 125 10.37 1.49 14.66
CA ALA A 125 10.93 2.69 14.09
C ALA A 125 12.43 2.55 13.83
N SER A 126 12.85 3.00 12.65
CA SER A 126 14.22 2.84 12.16
C SER A 126 14.68 4.02 11.32
N VAL A 127 15.98 4.30 11.41
CA VAL A 127 16.68 5.30 10.60
C VAL A 127 17.70 4.58 9.74
N TRP A 128 17.79 5.00 8.49
CA TRP A 128 18.56 4.35 7.44
C TRP A 128 19.48 5.36 6.77
N MET A 129 20.64 4.90 6.36
CA MET A 129 21.57 5.61 5.49
C MET A 129 22.02 4.65 4.40
N GLY A 130 22.01 5.10 3.15
CA GLY A 130 22.46 4.26 2.05
C GLY A 130 22.88 5.04 0.82
N TYR A 131 23.28 4.27 -0.18
CA TYR A 131 23.81 4.77 -1.44
C TYR A 131 23.19 4.00 -2.60
N ASP A 132 22.68 4.71 -3.61
CA ASP A 132 22.20 4.10 -4.85
C ASP A 132 23.19 4.33 -5.98
N THR A 133 23.54 3.27 -6.70
CA THR A 133 24.10 3.36 -8.05
C THR A 133 23.03 2.96 -9.04
N ILE A 134 22.71 3.85 -9.98
CA ILE A 134 21.67 3.65 -10.97
C ILE A 134 22.29 3.76 -12.35
N ILE A 135 22.14 2.70 -13.13
CA ILE A 135 22.61 2.64 -14.51
C ILE A 135 21.36 2.58 -15.38
N SER A 136 21.15 3.59 -16.22
CA SER A 136 19.96 3.70 -17.08
C SER A 136 20.35 3.60 -18.55
N HIS A 137 19.53 2.90 -19.33
CA HIS A 137 19.69 2.67 -20.77
C HIS A 137 18.48 3.24 -21.55
N PRO A 138 18.34 4.58 -21.59
CA PRO A 138 17.24 5.22 -22.30
C PRO A 138 17.23 4.90 -23.80
N ALA A 139 16.05 4.76 -24.38
CA ALA A 139 15.89 4.50 -25.81
C ALA A 139 16.51 5.62 -26.66
N GLY A 140 17.32 5.25 -27.65
CA GLY A 140 17.97 6.19 -28.57
C GLY A 140 19.02 7.12 -27.96
N GLN A 141 19.43 6.88 -26.71
CA GLN A 141 20.39 7.74 -25.98
C GLN A 141 21.52 6.90 -25.38
N SER A 142 22.62 7.55 -25.01
CA SER A 142 23.72 6.88 -24.32
C SER A 142 23.31 6.46 -22.90
N SER A 143 23.90 5.36 -22.45
CA SER A 143 23.76 4.92 -21.07
C SER A 143 24.28 6.00 -20.14
N ASN A 144 23.58 6.23 -19.03
CA ASN A 144 24.00 7.19 -18.02
C ASN A 144 23.96 6.55 -16.64
N ARG A 145 24.79 7.10 -15.74
CA ARG A 145 24.86 6.69 -14.36
C ARG A 145 24.46 7.83 -13.45
N GLU A 146 23.68 7.49 -12.43
CA GLU A 146 23.27 8.39 -11.37
C GLU A 146 23.63 7.76 -10.03
N ASN A 147 24.25 8.56 -9.17
CA ASN A 147 24.66 8.21 -7.83
C ASN A 147 23.77 8.96 -6.83
N ARG A 148 23.26 8.28 -5.80
CA ARG A 148 22.40 8.93 -4.81
C ARG A 148 22.79 8.60 -3.39
N TRP A 149 23.12 9.62 -2.60
CA TRP A 149 23.11 9.49 -1.15
C TRP A 149 21.70 9.63 -0.64
N TRP A 150 21.31 8.83 0.35
CA TRP A 150 19.98 8.98 0.94
C TRP A 150 19.92 8.63 2.41
N GLY A 151 19.09 9.39 3.12
CA GLY A 151 18.67 9.13 4.48
C GLY A 151 17.19 8.79 4.51
N GLN A 152 16.79 7.85 5.36
CA GLN A 152 15.39 7.44 5.46
C GLN A 152 14.95 7.22 6.90
N PHE A 153 13.72 7.62 7.18
CA PHE A 153 12.99 7.26 8.39
C PHE A 153 11.85 6.31 8.02
N GLN A 154 11.68 5.24 8.78
CA GLN A 154 10.60 4.29 8.59
C GLN A 154 9.92 4.00 9.93
N TYR A 155 8.58 4.04 9.93
CA TYR A 155 7.75 3.77 11.08
C TYR A 155 6.62 2.79 10.74
N GLN A 156 6.46 1.75 11.55
CA GLN A 156 5.38 0.78 11.47
C GLN A 156 4.38 1.04 12.59
N PHE A 157 3.13 1.32 12.21
CA PHE A 157 2.03 1.53 13.14
C PHE A 157 1.53 0.21 13.72
N ASP A 158 0.86 0.28 14.87
CA ASP A 158 0.10 -0.86 15.37
C ASP A 158 -0.99 -1.25 14.36
N PRO A 159 -1.28 -2.56 14.22
CA PRO A 159 -2.30 -2.99 13.29
C PRO A 159 -3.68 -2.41 13.63
N ILE A 160 -4.36 -1.86 12.63
CA ILE A 160 -5.74 -1.39 12.74
C ILE A 160 -6.60 -2.30 11.87
N ALA A 161 -7.61 -2.95 12.46
CA ALA A 161 -8.47 -3.90 11.76
C ALA A 161 -7.69 -4.99 10.99
N ASN A 162 -6.63 -5.53 11.60
CA ASN A 162 -5.69 -6.50 11.01
C ASN A 162 -4.90 -5.97 9.79
N ILE A 163 -4.77 -4.65 9.65
CA ILE A 163 -3.96 -4.01 8.63
C ILE A 163 -2.74 -3.39 9.29
N THR A 164 -1.56 -3.88 8.92
CA THR A 164 -0.29 -3.27 9.32
C THR A 164 0.04 -2.15 8.34
N ILE A 165 0.23 -0.94 8.87
CA ILE A 165 0.59 0.23 8.07
C ILE A 165 2.05 0.60 8.34
N THR A 166 2.80 0.89 7.30
CA THR A 166 4.17 1.40 7.35
C THR A 166 4.26 2.73 6.61
N SER A 167 4.80 3.74 7.28
CA SER A 167 5.20 5.01 6.67
C SER A 167 6.72 5.03 6.47
N ARG A 168 7.15 5.53 5.32
CA ARG A 168 8.58 5.68 4.99
C ARG A 168 8.81 7.01 4.30
N THR A 169 9.64 7.84 4.93
CA THR A 169 10.12 9.10 4.36
C THR A 169 11.58 8.94 3.98
N ARG A 170 11.97 9.36 2.78
CA ARG A 170 13.36 9.33 2.33
C ARG A 170 13.74 10.67 1.73
N LEU A 171 14.92 11.16 2.08
CA LEU A 171 15.57 12.29 1.44
C LEU A 171 16.75 11.76 0.62
N GLU A 172 16.85 12.17 -0.63
CA GLU A 172 17.87 11.75 -1.58
C GLU A 172 18.62 12.98 -2.08
N GLN A 173 19.94 12.92 -2.08
CA GLN A 173 20.82 13.80 -2.85
C GLN A 173 21.28 13.02 -4.08
N ARG A 174 21.13 13.60 -5.27
CA ARG A 174 21.23 12.93 -6.55
C ARG A 174 22.27 13.62 -7.43
N HIS A 175 23.28 12.86 -7.85
CA HIS A 175 24.31 13.29 -8.77
C HIS A 175 24.24 12.47 -10.06
N ARG A 176 24.09 13.12 -11.21
CA ARG A 176 24.10 12.46 -12.52
C ARG A 176 25.42 12.72 -13.22
N GLU A 177 26.08 11.65 -13.67
CA GLU A 177 27.37 11.79 -14.35
C GLU A 177 27.25 12.64 -15.62
N GLY A 178 28.22 13.54 -15.80
CA GLY A 178 28.25 14.49 -16.93
C GLY A 178 27.60 15.84 -16.63
N PHE A 179 27.10 16.07 -15.42
CA PHE A 179 26.45 17.31 -15.00
C PHE A 179 27.03 17.83 -13.67
N SER A 180 26.91 19.13 -13.42
CA SER A 180 27.46 19.76 -12.21
C SER A 180 26.46 19.87 -11.07
N ASP A 181 25.16 19.88 -11.37
CA ASP A 181 24.13 20.12 -10.37
C ASP A 181 23.80 18.87 -9.54
N GLU A 182 23.75 19.06 -8.22
CA GLU A 182 23.12 18.13 -7.30
C GLU A 182 21.61 18.36 -7.27
N GLY A 183 20.82 17.30 -7.35
CA GLY A 183 19.37 17.36 -7.19
C GLY A 183 18.93 16.77 -5.85
N TYR A 184 17.99 17.43 -5.18
CA TYR A 184 17.42 16.94 -3.91
C TYR A 184 16.00 16.45 -4.10
N ARG A 185 15.69 15.26 -3.60
CA ARG A 185 14.36 14.65 -3.72
C ARG A 185 13.87 14.08 -2.41
N VAL A 186 12.61 14.38 -2.09
CA VAL A 186 11.89 13.73 -0.99
C VAL A 186 10.95 12.67 -1.55
N ARG A 187 10.88 11.54 -0.85
CA ARG A 187 9.94 10.46 -1.13
C ARG A 187 9.12 10.16 0.10
N GLN A 188 7.84 9.93 -0.09
CA GLN A 188 6.94 9.51 0.97
C GLN A 188 6.15 8.29 0.50
N MET A 189 6.28 7.19 1.22
CA MET A 189 5.53 5.96 0.98
C MET A 189 4.62 5.63 2.17
N ILE A 190 3.39 5.23 1.88
CA ILE A 190 2.50 4.53 2.81
C ILE A 190 2.22 3.14 2.25
N ARG A 191 2.55 2.11 3.03
CA ARG A 191 2.32 0.70 2.67
C ARG A 191 1.36 0.06 3.67
N ALA A 192 0.36 -0.65 3.17
CA ALA A 192 -0.60 -1.41 3.95
C ALA A 192 -0.47 -2.91 3.63
N VAL A 193 -0.51 -3.75 4.66
CA VAL A 193 -0.52 -5.21 4.53
C VAL A 193 -1.63 -5.79 5.37
N ARG A 194 -2.45 -6.65 4.76
CA ARG A 194 -3.54 -7.36 5.44
C ARG A 194 -3.41 -8.87 5.21
N PRO A 195 -3.25 -9.69 6.26
CA PRO A 195 -3.30 -11.14 6.11
C PRO A 195 -4.60 -11.59 5.43
N SER A 196 -4.50 -12.55 4.51
CA SER A 196 -5.66 -13.12 3.82
C SER A 196 -6.34 -14.16 4.70
N ALA A 197 -7.67 -14.24 4.61
CA ALA A 197 -8.42 -15.34 5.23
C ALA A 197 -8.26 -16.67 4.48
N LEU A 198 -7.71 -16.65 3.26
CA LEU A 198 -7.56 -17.83 2.40
C LEU A 198 -6.39 -18.72 2.80
N SER A 199 -5.32 -18.15 3.36
CA SER A 199 -4.11 -18.87 3.79
C SER A 199 -3.28 -17.99 4.73
N ALA A 200 -2.66 -18.61 5.72
CA ALA A 200 -1.72 -17.93 6.63
C ALA A 200 -0.44 -17.44 5.95
N GLN A 201 -0.10 -17.97 4.77
CA GLN A 201 1.07 -17.54 3.98
C GLN A 201 0.74 -16.35 3.07
N LEU A 202 -0.54 -16.09 2.81
CA LEU A 202 -0.98 -15.08 1.85
C LEU A 202 -1.39 -13.79 2.56
N SER A 203 -0.94 -12.64 2.07
CA SER A 203 -1.42 -11.33 2.48
C SER A 203 -1.72 -10.46 1.27
N TRP A 204 -2.64 -9.52 1.43
CA TRP A 204 -2.89 -8.44 0.49
C TRP A 204 -1.96 -7.27 0.78
N VAL A 205 -1.40 -6.67 -0.27
CA VAL A 205 -0.47 -5.54 -0.15
C VAL A 205 -0.93 -4.41 -1.05
N ALA A 206 -0.91 -3.20 -0.51
CA ALA A 206 -1.04 -1.99 -1.30
C ALA A 206 -0.04 -0.94 -0.81
N PHE A 207 0.45 -0.10 -1.71
CA PHE A 207 1.17 1.11 -1.30
C PHE A 207 0.95 2.25 -2.28
N ASN A 208 1.13 3.47 -1.77
CA ASN A 208 1.35 4.65 -2.59
C ASN A 208 2.69 5.27 -2.22
N GLU A 209 3.45 5.72 -3.22
CA GLU A 209 4.70 6.44 -3.03
C GLU A 209 4.76 7.70 -3.92
N LEU A 210 4.93 8.85 -3.27
CA LEU A 210 5.14 10.15 -3.92
C LEU A 210 6.63 10.47 -3.99
N PHE A 211 7.04 11.11 -5.08
CA PHE A 211 8.39 11.57 -5.34
C PHE A 211 8.33 13.06 -5.68
N VAL A 212 9.01 13.90 -4.91
CA VAL A 212 8.98 15.36 -5.05
C VAL A 212 10.40 15.90 -5.10
N ASN A 213 10.79 16.49 -6.22
CA ASN A 213 12.07 17.19 -6.34
C ASN A 213 11.95 18.55 -5.63
N LEU A 214 12.95 18.88 -4.81
CA LEU A 214 13.00 20.12 -4.04
C LEU A 214 13.58 21.28 -4.85
N ASP A 215 14.31 20.96 -5.91
CA ASP A 215 15.07 21.86 -6.77
C ASP A 215 14.90 21.50 -8.25
N GLN A 216 15.62 22.25 -9.10
CA GLN A 216 15.69 22.07 -10.54
C GLN A 216 17.16 21.86 -10.90
N THR A 217 17.45 21.03 -11.90
CA THR A 217 18.83 20.75 -12.31
C THR A 217 19.02 20.84 -13.82
N ASP A 218 20.26 21.10 -14.24
CA ASP A 218 20.71 21.09 -15.63
C ASP A 218 20.47 19.76 -16.38
N TRP A 219 20.45 18.63 -15.68
CA TRP A 219 20.14 17.31 -16.23
C TRP A 219 18.65 16.99 -16.35
N GLY A 220 17.79 17.97 -16.05
CA GLY A 220 16.36 17.94 -16.36
C GLY A 220 15.45 17.53 -15.19
N ALA A 221 15.93 17.44 -13.94
CA ALA A 221 14.98 17.39 -12.83
C ALA A 221 14.25 18.72 -12.71
N ARG A 222 12.93 18.62 -12.53
CA ARG A 222 12.04 19.76 -12.34
C ARG A 222 11.53 19.75 -10.91
N ARG A 223 11.51 20.93 -10.29
CA ARG A 223 10.97 21.13 -8.94
C ARG A 223 9.48 20.80 -8.90
N GLY A 224 9.06 20.12 -7.84
CA GLY A 224 7.68 19.69 -7.64
C GLY A 224 7.50 18.18 -7.80
N LEU A 225 6.28 17.74 -8.13
CA LEU A 225 5.95 16.34 -8.26
C LEU A 225 6.70 15.71 -9.44
N ASP A 226 7.59 14.76 -9.13
CA ASP A 226 8.38 13.98 -10.08
C ASP A 226 7.59 12.74 -10.51
N GLN A 227 7.10 11.96 -9.54
CA GLN A 227 6.42 10.70 -9.79
C GLN A 227 5.38 10.38 -8.71
N ASN A 228 4.36 9.62 -9.08
CA ASN A 228 3.52 8.88 -8.14
C ASN A 228 3.48 7.40 -8.52
N ARG A 229 3.59 6.52 -7.53
CA ARG A 229 3.54 5.07 -7.73
C ARG A 229 2.47 4.46 -6.86
N VAL A 230 1.51 3.78 -7.47
CA VAL A 230 0.45 3.03 -6.77
C VAL A 230 0.66 1.55 -7.05
N PHE A 231 0.77 0.73 -6.03
CA PHE A 231 0.87 -0.73 -6.17
C PHE A 231 -0.26 -1.41 -5.45
N VAL A 232 -0.77 -2.48 -6.06
CA VAL A 232 -1.69 -3.45 -5.45
C VAL A 232 -1.25 -4.85 -5.86
N GLY A 233 -1.19 -5.75 -4.88
CA GLY A 233 -0.76 -7.12 -5.13
C GLY A 233 -0.92 -8.02 -3.91
N ILE A 234 -0.21 -9.14 -3.97
CA ILE A 234 -0.16 -10.14 -2.91
C ILE A 234 1.25 -10.24 -2.35
N ASN A 235 1.36 -10.58 -1.08
CA ASN A 235 2.57 -11.11 -0.46
C ASN A 235 2.38 -12.60 -0.19
N TRP A 236 3.33 -13.40 -0.62
CA TRP A 236 3.41 -14.82 -0.26
C TRP A 236 4.63 -15.06 0.64
N LYS A 237 4.36 -15.51 1.87
CA LYS A 237 5.38 -15.88 2.85
C LYS A 237 5.77 -17.34 2.65
N PHE A 238 6.99 -17.59 2.18
CA PHE A 238 7.51 -18.96 2.02
C PHE A 238 7.92 -19.56 3.37
N ASN A 239 8.58 -18.76 4.20
CA ASN A 239 9.03 -19.12 5.54
C ASN A 239 9.31 -17.82 6.33
N ASP A 240 9.92 -17.93 7.51
CA ASP A 240 10.20 -16.76 8.36
C ASP A 240 11.26 -15.79 7.80
N ILE A 241 12.10 -16.26 6.88
CA ILE A 241 13.18 -15.46 6.29
C ILE A 241 12.85 -14.95 4.90
N ALA A 242 11.97 -15.62 4.14
CA ALA A 242 11.73 -15.36 2.72
C ALA A 242 10.25 -15.14 2.40
N ASN A 243 9.97 -14.09 1.65
CA ASN A 243 8.66 -13.81 1.08
C ASN A 243 8.79 -13.08 -0.27
N VAL A 244 7.69 -13.04 -1.03
CA VAL A 244 7.61 -12.32 -2.30
C VAL A 244 6.36 -11.45 -2.36
N ASP A 245 6.50 -10.19 -2.80
CA ASP A 245 5.38 -9.38 -3.27
C ASP A 245 5.26 -9.51 -4.80
N VAL A 246 4.07 -9.80 -5.32
CA VAL A 246 3.78 -9.81 -6.77
C VAL A 246 2.49 -9.04 -7.03
N GLY A 247 2.50 -8.16 -8.01
CA GLY A 247 1.29 -7.41 -8.36
C GLY A 247 1.50 -6.36 -9.44
N TYR A 248 0.49 -5.50 -9.55
CA TYR A 248 0.46 -4.41 -10.51
C TYR A 248 0.89 -3.11 -9.84
N LEU A 249 1.78 -2.38 -10.50
CA LEU A 249 2.16 -1.02 -10.14
C LEU A 249 1.83 -0.08 -11.30
N ASN A 250 1.05 0.95 -11.01
CA ASN A 250 0.92 2.12 -11.86
C ASN A 250 1.98 3.15 -11.46
N GLN A 251 2.71 3.67 -12.45
CA GLN A 251 3.65 4.77 -12.25
C GLN A 251 3.27 5.94 -13.14
N PHE A 252 2.82 7.02 -12.53
CA PHE A 252 2.78 8.33 -13.16
C PHE A 252 4.16 9.00 -13.03
N ALA A 253 4.69 9.53 -14.13
CA ALA A 253 5.94 10.28 -14.17
C ALA A 253 5.74 11.59 -14.92
N ASN A 254 6.05 12.70 -14.25
CA ASN A 254 6.03 14.04 -14.84
C ASN A 254 7.32 14.23 -15.64
N THR A 255 7.20 14.35 -16.96
CA THR A 255 8.36 14.58 -17.84
C THR A 255 8.34 15.99 -18.43
N SER A 256 9.41 16.39 -19.12
CA SER A 256 9.51 17.73 -19.73
C SER A 256 8.61 17.93 -20.96
N THR A 257 8.23 16.85 -21.64
CA THR A 257 7.46 16.91 -22.89
C THR A 257 6.04 16.39 -22.70
N VAL A 258 5.92 15.13 -22.28
CA VAL A 258 4.67 14.39 -22.23
C VAL A 258 4.66 13.56 -20.95
N ASP A 259 3.62 13.72 -20.14
CA ASP A 259 3.46 12.89 -18.96
C ASP A 259 3.40 11.41 -19.36
N ARG A 260 4.02 10.56 -18.55
CA ARG A 260 4.11 9.12 -18.83
C ARG A 260 3.41 8.33 -17.75
N GLU A 261 2.65 7.34 -18.18
CA GLU A 261 1.97 6.40 -17.31
C GLU A 261 2.45 4.98 -17.62
N ASN A 262 3.22 4.38 -16.72
CA ASN A 262 3.73 3.03 -16.92
C ASN A 262 2.86 2.01 -16.18
N HIS A 263 2.56 0.92 -16.86
CA HIS A 263 1.84 -0.24 -16.33
C HIS A 263 2.85 -1.34 -16.03
N VAL A 264 3.15 -1.54 -14.76
CA VAL A 264 4.29 -2.35 -14.32
C VAL A 264 3.82 -3.64 -13.66
N LEU A 265 4.28 -4.79 -14.17
CA LEU A 265 4.31 -6.02 -13.39
C LEU A 265 5.49 -5.96 -12.42
N MET A 266 5.21 -5.89 -11.12
CA MET A 266 6.24 -5.78 -10.08
C MET A 266 6.34 -7.08 -9.29
N THR A 267 7.56 -7.63 -9.25
CA THR A 267 7.93 -8.80 -8.44
C THR A 267 9.05 -8.41 -7.48
N THR A 268 8.86 -8.67 -6.19
CA THR A 268 9.81 -8.29 -5.15
C THR A 268 10.06 -9.44 -4.20
N PHE A 269 11.25 -10.04 -4.26
CA PHE A 269 11.72 -11.02 -3.28
C PHE A 269 12.36 -10.31 -2.09
N ARG A 270 12.06 -10.77 -0.88
CA ARG A 270 12.63 -10.24 0.36
C ARG A 270 13.21 -11.37 1.20
N PHE A 271 14.45 -11.19 1.64
CA PHE A 271 15.19 -12.08 2.51
C PHE A 271 15.61 -11.35 3.79
N ASN A 272 15.28 -11.91 4.96
CA ASN A 272 15.61 -11.39 6.28
C ASN A 272 16.44 -12.42 7.04
N PHE A 273 17.74 -12.15 7.25
CA PHE A 273 18.69 -13.01 7.94
C PHE A 273 18.90 -12.61 9.41
#